data_AF-A0A349YGB8-F1
#
_entry.id   AF-A0A349YGB8-F1
#
_cell.length_a   1.000
_cell.length_b   1.000
_cell.length_c   1.000
_cell.angle_alpha   90.00
_cell.angle_beta   90.00
_cell.angle_gamma   90.00
#
_symmetry.space_group_name_H-M   'P 1'
#
loop_
_entity.id
_entity.type
_entity.pdbx_description
1 polymer ?
#
loop_
_entity_poly.entity_id
_entity_poly.type
_entity_poly.pdbx_seq_one_letter_code
_entity_poly.pdbx_strand_id
1 'polypeptide(L)' 'MITVKVSELLKMAQDLSNDGIEYVEITELDADEMDGETIPPALSFSAYDGFGGGIDYESIEHIDVSWDYKSEMGLEP' A
#
# COMPACT_ATOMS: atom_id res chain seq x y z
N MET A 1 -10.47 -5.14 4.11
CA MET A 1 -10.64 -3.99 3.19
C MET A 1 -9.71 -2.91 3.68
N ILE A 2 -8.81 -2.48 2.81
CA ILE A 2 -7.83 -1.45 3.11
C ILE A 2 -8.03 -0.21 2.25
N THR A 3 -7.86 0.95 2.87
CA THR A 3 -7.75 2.24 2.19
C THR A 3 -6.32 2.75 2.30
N VAL A 4 -5.74 3.22 1.20
CA VAL A 4 -4.36 3.73 1.12
C VAL A 4 -4.34 5.04 0.31
N LYS A 5 -3.30 5.86 0.45
CA LYS A 5 -3.16 7.06 -0.39
C LYS A 5 -2.83 6.67 -1.82
N VAL A 6 -3.56 7.26 -2.77
CA VAL A 6 -3.30 7.09 -4.21
C VAL A 6 -1.86 7.47 -4.57
N SER A 7 -1.28 8.49 -3.91
CA SER A 7 0.11 8.90 -4.16
C SER A 7 1.13 7.81 -3.77
N GLU A 8 0.86 7.04 -2.72
CA GLU A 8 1.75 5.97 -2.27
C GLU A 8 1.63 4.75 -3.19
N LEU A 9 0.41 4.41 -3.62
CA LEU A 9 0.20 3.41 -4.67
C LEU A 9 0.89 3.78 -5.98
N LEU A 10 0.79 5.04 -6.40
CA LEU A 10 1.44 5.51 -7.62
C LEU A 10 2.97 5.43 -7.50
N LYS A 11 3.53 5.83 -6.35
CA LYS A 11 4.97 5.71 -6.09
C LYS A 11 5.42 4.25 -6.20
N MET A 12 4.70 3.33 -5.55
CA MET A 12 5.01 1.89 -5.63
C MET A 12 4.98 1.36 -7.07
N ALA A 13 3.95 1.72 -7.84
CA ALA A 13 3.86 1.33 -9.25
C ALA A 13 5.02 1.91 -10.09
N GLN A 14 5.48 3.12 -9.78
CA GLN A 14 6.64 3.73 -10.44
C GLN A 14 7.94 3.01 -10.04
N ASP A 15 8.12 2.67 -8.77
CA ASP A 15 9.29 1.93 -8.29
C ASP A 15 9.39 0.56 -8.97
N LEU A 16 8.29 -0.21 -8.99
CA LEU A 16 8.21 -1.49 -9.72
C LEU A 16 8.54 -1.33 -11.21
N SER A 17 7.98 -0.30 -11.87
CA SER A 17 8.25 -0.05 -13.28
C SER A 17 9.70 0.37 -13.55
N ASN A 18 10.32 1.14 -12.67
CA ASN A 18 11.71 1.60 -12.79
C ASN A 18 12.69 0.44 -12.60
N ASP A 19 12.34 -0.50 -11.74
CA ASP A 19 13.11 -1.72 -11.49
C ASP A 19 12.91 -2.79 -12.58
N GLY A 20 12.05 -2.53 -13.57
CA GLY A 20 11.77 -3.45 -14.68
C GLY A 20 10.92 -4.66 -14.27
N ILE A 21 10.16 -4.55 -13.18
CA ILE A 21 9.27 -5.60 -12.71
C ILE A 21 8.04 -5.67 -13.60
N GLU A 22 7.74 -6.86 -14.11
CA GLU A 22 6.54 -7.11 -14.94
C GLU A 22 5.34 -7.62 -14.11
N TYR A 23 5.59 -8.36 -13.04
CA TYR A 23 4.57 -8.99 -12.21
C TYR A 23 4.86 -8.79 -10.73
N VAL A 24 3.82 -8.46 -9.97
CA VAL A 24 3.85 -8.31 -8.51
C VAL A 24 2.67 -9.03 -7.89
N GLU A 25 2.91 -9.79 -6.84
CA GLU A 25 1.87 -10.30 -5.95
C GLU A 25 1.57 -9.25 -4.89
N ILE A 26 0.28 -8.96 -4.68
CA ILE A 26 -0.18 -7.98 -3.70
C ILE A 26 -1.03 -8.71 -2.67
N THR A 27 -0.65 -8.60 -1.40
CA THR A 27 -1.32 -9.27 -0.29
C THR A 27 -1.79 -8.23 0.73
N GLU A 28 -3.06 -8.32 1.15
CA GLU A 28 -3.56 -7.56 2.31
C GLU A 28 -3.06 -8.25 3.58
N LEU A 29 -2.32 -7.51 4.39
CA LEU A 29 -1.91 -7.91 5.74
C LEU A 29 -2.95 -7.38 6.73
N ASP A 30 -3.45 -8.26 7.58
CA ASP A 30 -4.33 -7.88 8.68
C ASP A 30 -3.56 -7.10 9.75
N ALA A 31 -4.30 -6.36 10.58
CA ALA A 31 -3.72 -5.71 11.75
C ALA A 31 -3.15 -6.78 12.71
N ASP A 32 -2.00 -6.51 13.30
CA ASP A 32 -1.33 -7.43 14.21
C ASP A 32 -0.88 -6.71 15.49
N GLU A 33 -0.77 -7.42 16.60
CA GLU A 33 -0.22 -6.89 17.85
C GLU A 33 1.20 -7.42 18.06
N MET A 34 2.18 -6.53 18.02
CA MET A 34 3.59 -6.89 18.18
C MET A 34 4.22 -6.04 19.28
N ASP A 35 4.79 -6.69 20.29
CA ASP A 35 5.43 -6.05 21.46
C ASP A 35 4.56 -5.00 22.18
N GLY A 36 3.23 -5.17 22.14
CA GLY A 36 2.28 -4.26 22.78
C GLY A 36 1.88 -3.04 21.93
N GLU A 37 2.33 -2.98 20.69
CA GLU A 37 1.91 -1.99 19.69
C GLU A 37 1.02 -2.65 18.62
N THR A 38 -0.03 -1.93 18.19
CA THR A 38 -0.91 -2.38 17.11
C THR A 38 -0.33 -1.93 15.78
N ILE A 39 0.09 -2.88 14.96
CA ILE A 39 0.52 -2.67 13.58
C ILE A 39 -0.75 -2.52 12.72
N PRO A 40 -0.89 -1.44 11.95
CA PRO A 40 -2.04 -1.25 11.08
C PRO A 40 -2.05 -2.30 9.96
N PRO A 41 -3.23 -2.62 9.40
CA PRO A 41 -3.30 -3.44 8.20
C PRO A 41 -2.55 -2.74 7.05
N ALA A 42 -2.00 -3.51 6.12
CA ALA A 42 -1.15 -2.96 5.06
C ALA A 42 -1.30 -3.73 3.73
N LEU A 43 -0.94 -3.08 2.62
CA LEU A 43 -0.69 -3.77 1.36
C LEU A 43 0.79 -4.14 1.28
N SER A 44 1.09 -5.43 1.18
CA SER A 44 2.42 -5.98 0.93
C SER A 44 2.60 -6.30 -0.55
N PHE A 45 3.80 -6.08 -1.07
CA PHE A 45 4.16 -6.23 -2.48
C PHE A 45 5.38 -7.15 -2.60
N SER A 46 5.20 -8.31 -3.25
CA SER A 46 6.31 -9.23 -3.54
C SER A 46 6.41 -9.41 -5.06
N ALA A 47 7.51 -8.93 -5.63
CA ALA A 47 7.75 -8.92 -7.07
C ALA A 47 8.49 -10.17 -7.52
N TYR A 48 8.22 -10.61 -8.75
CA TYR A 48 8.91 -11.74 -9.36
C TYR A 48 10.20 -11.27 -10.05
N ASP A 49 11.36 -11.81 -9.65
CA ASP A 49 12.67 -11.44 -10.21
C ASP A 49 12.99 -12.11 -11.57
N GLY A 50 12.15 -13.06 -12.00
CA GLY A 50 12.34 -13.83 -13.24
C GLY A 50 13.36 -14.98 -13.14
N PHE A 51 14.01 -15.17 -11.99
CA PHE A 51 15.00 -16.22 -11.72
C PHE A 51 14.54 -17.23 -10.66
N GLY A 52 13.28 -17.12 -10.21
CA GLY A 52 12.67 -18.00 -9.21
C GLY A 52 12.80 -17.48 -7.78
N GLY A 53 13.16 -16.19 -7.61
CA GLY A 53 13.13 -15.46 -6.36
C GLY A 53 12.03 -14.40 -6.31
N GLY A 54 11.83 -13.85 -5.10
CA GLY A 54 10.94 -12.72 -4.85
C GLY A 54 11.73 -11.50 -4.37
N ILE A 55 11.30 -10.31 -4.76
CA ILE A 55 11.80 -9.03 -4.23
C ILE A 55 10.69 -8.41 -3.41
N ASP A 56 10.93 -8.23 -2.11
CA ASP A 56 9.96 -7.62 -1.21
C ASP A 56 10.13 -6.09 -1.22
N TYR A 57 9.01 -5.40 -1.43
CA TYR A 57 8.94 -3.94 -1.41
C TYR A 57 8.32 -3.44 -0.11
N GLU A 58 8.50 -2.13 0.15
CA GLU A 58 7.89 -1.46 1.30
C GLU A 58 6.36 -1.60 1.28
N SER A 59 5.77 -1.93 2.43
CA SER A 59 4.32 -2.05 2.54
C SER A 59 3.66 -0.68 2.62
N ILE A 60 2.43 -0.55 2.12
CA ILE A 60 1.64 0.67 2.24
C ILE A 60 0.58 0.46 3.32
N GLU A 61 0.71 1.20 4.41
CA GLU A 61 -0.17 1.11 5.57
C GLU A 61 -1.57 1.65 5.28
N HIS A 62 -2.55 1.08 5.97
CA HIS A 62 -3.92 1.55 5.97
C HIS A 62 -4.03 2.97 6.54
N ILE A 63 -4.80 3.80 5.85
CA ILE A 63 -5.28 5.07 6.39
C ILE A 63 -6.77 4.99 6.71
N ASP A 64 -7.13 5.48 7.91
CA ASP A 64 -8.53 5.76 8.22
C ASP A 64 -8.92 7.08 7.54
N VAL A 65 -9.84 7.00 6.59
CA VAL A 65 -10.38 8.15 5.87
C VAL A 65 -11.88 8.02 5.77
N SER A 66 -12.58 9.03 6.26
CA SER A 66 -14.04 9.07 6.24
C SER A 66 -14.57 9.33 4.83
N TRP A 67 -15.81 8.89 4.58
CA TRP A 67 -16.51 9.08 3.30
C TRP A 67 -16.72 10.56 2.95
N ASP A 68 -16.68 11.45 3.95
CA ASP A 68 -16.86 12.89 3.84
C ASP A 68 -15.53 13.67 3.87
N TYR A 69 -14.39 13.02 3.61
CA TYR A 69 -13.04 13.60 3.71
C TYR A 69 -12.76 14.89 2.91
N LYS A 70 -13.63 15.25 1.96
CA LYS A 70 -13.56 16.52 1.21
C LYS A 70 -14.66 17.52 1.60
N SER A 71 -15.63 17.11 2.40
CA SER A 71 -16.75 17.98 2.81
C SER A 71 -16.27 19.11 3.73
N GLU A 72 -15.25 18.86 4.55
CA GLU A 72 -14.62 19.87 5.42
C GLU A 72 -13.69 20.83 4.66
N MET A 73 -13.43 20.63 3.36
CA MET A 73 -12.55 21.50 2.57
C MET A 73 -13.27 22.69 1.89
N GLY A 74 -14.54 22.93 2.20
CA GLY A 74 -15.18 24.25 2.00
C GLY A 74 -15.02 24.88 0.61
N LEU A 75 -15.13 24.09 -0.47
CA LEU A 75 -15.34 24.64 -1.80
C LEU A 75 -16.82 24.44 -2.15
N GLU A 76 -17.61 25.46 -1.86
CA GLU A 76 -18.92 25.62 -2.50
C GLU A 76 -18.74 25.74 -4.04
N PRO A 77 -19.71 25.24 -4.82
CA PRO A 77 -19.66 25.20 -6.28
C PRO A 77 -19.60 26.58 -6.96
#